data_AF-A0A944VTT8-F1
#
_entry.id   AF-A0A944VTT8-F1
#
_cell.length_a   1.000
_cell.length_b   1.000
_cell.length_c   1.000
_cell.angle_alpha   90.00
_cell.angle_beta   90.00
_cell.angle_gamma   90.00
#
_symmetry.space_group_name_H-M   'P 1'
#
loop_
_entity.id
_entity.type
_entity.pdbx_description
1 polymer ?
#
loop_
_entity_poly.entity_id
_entity_poly.type
_entity_poly.pdbx_seq_one_letter_code
_entity_poly.pdbx_strand_id
1 'polypeptide(L)'
;MNMLSRYIRLISKFFLRDNYIISAAAGLGFCSALAVTNKMENSLTMGVGVVFVTCVSFCLVYPFKKLIIASGTHHKITLLMIIISIFVTIFSLIVQATIPRIALNIKAYIDLITTNCIVLAVIAEGLTFGFWDAQKKILKACLGYSIALIFLALMREPLGFGTLLNFRILPESFPVVVLMVTPVGGFFALALWRFMLRPLFVKTGVVYQDNVLQEQEEVTDIETPPKKERPAFEIPGKLIIIIVLGVLLVISLITSIKAVTSLNSQFQILLPIFLSALFFDGIVLSKLLGICPLLNKSRQVDAAWKMGVAVVIVVTLSTSLNWLVYNKVLIGASNYLSSISPVPIRLEKIFYLTIFIVTIATFVQILGVLLRRFAMDTYQQMGQFLELITVNCIVLASSTFTIPSGLSFMATTATAFGFGLHWLMVCVWLSLLRRHRLFVPFNTWDEDSVAILLLGIMAAIFTGIGAIAIF
;
A
#
# COMPACT_ATOMS: atom_id res chain seq x y z
N MET A 1 8.61 7.75 -44.32
CA MET A 1 8.61 7.65 -42.84
C MET A 1 8.36 6.18 -42.47
N ASN A 2 9.44 5.43 -42.24
CA ASN A 2 9.48 3.97 -42.34
C ASN A 2 8.49 3.25 -41.39
N MET A 3 7.90 2.13 -41.84
CA MET A 3 7.06 1.24 -41.03
C MET A 3 7.66 0.94 -39.65
N LEU A 4 8.99 0.78 -39.59
CA LEU A 4 9.76 0.63 -38.36
C LEU A 4 9.63 1.84 -37.41
N SER A 5 9.71 3.08 -37.91
CA SER A 5 9.50 4.31 -37.12
C SER A 5 8.07 4.43 -36.59
N ARG A 6 7.09 3.86 -37.29
CA ARG A 6 5.69 3.84 -36.88
C ARG A 6 5.44 2.78 -35.81
N TYR A 7 6.02 1.58 -35.96
CA TYR A 7 6.02 0.53 -34.93
C TYR A 7 6.79 0.94 -33.68
N ILE A 8 7.98 1.55 -33.81
CA ILE A 8 8.75 2.09 -32.69
C ILE A 8 7.98 3.20 -31.97
N ARG A 9 7.28 4.09 -32.69
CA ARG A 9 6.40 5.07 -32.06
C ARG A 9 5.21 4.43 -31.35
N LEU A 10 4.60 3.39 -31.94
CA LEU A 10 3.51 2.67 -31.30
C LEU A 10 3.98 1.95 -30.02
N ILE A 11 5.13 1.28 -30.08
CA ILE A 11 5.72 0.54 -28.96
C ILE A 11 6.22 1.51 -27.87
N SER A 12 6.78 2.66 -28.25
CA SER A 12 7.23 3.69 -27.31
C SER A 12 6.04 4.39 -26.64
N LYS A 13 4.97 4.67 -27.40
CA LYS A 13 3.73 5.22 -26.84
C LYS A 13 3.04 4.21 -25.92
N PHE A 14 3.03 2.94 -26.30
CA PHE A 14 2.57 1.81 -25.49
C PHE A 14 3.37 1.67 -24.18
N PHE A 15 4.70 1.79 -24.24
CA PHE A 15 5.58 1.63 -23.08
C PHE A 15 5.55 2.82 -22.11
N LEU A 16 5.42 4.05 -22.64
CA LEU A 16 5.56 5.26 -21.83
C LEU A 16 4.23 5.85 -21.36
N ARG A 17 3.14 5.70 -22.14
CA ARG A 17 1.85 6.32 -21.81
C ARG A 17 0.93 5.38 -21.02
N ASP A 18 0.92 4.09 -21.35
CA ASP A 18 -0.01 3.11 -20.76
C ASP A 18 0.59 2.37 -19.54
N ASN A 19 1.84 2.66 -19.19
CA ASN A 19 2.51 2.04 -18.06
C ASN A 19 2.24 2.82 -16.77
N TYR A 20 1.38 2.28 -15.90
CA TYR A 20 0.96 2.92 -14.65
C TYR A 20 2.11 3.25 -13.68
N ILE A 21 3.28 2.60 -13.75
CA ILE A 21 4.44 3.01 -12.93
C ILE A 21 5.06 4.30 -13.45
N ILE A 22 5.09 4.44 -14.78
CA ILE A 22 5.86 5.45 -15.51
C ILE A 22 4.98 6.67 -15.79
N SER A 23 3.69 6.47 -16.11
CA SER A 23 2.75 7.53 -16.50
C SER A 23 1.84 8.03 -15.37
N ALA A 24 1.65 7.28 -14.28
CA ALA A 24 0.68 7.68 -13.26
C ALA A 24 1.31 8.62 -12.20
N ALA A 25 0.81 9.86 -12.12
CA ALA A 25 0.96 10.70 -10.92
C ALA A 25 0.26 10.06 -9.68
N ALA A 26 -0.56 9.02 -9.88
CA ALA A 26 -1.34 8.38 -8.83
C ALA A 26 -0.53 7.44 -7.91
N GLY A 27 0.71 7.07 -8.24
CA GLY A 27 1.53 6.25 -7.34
C GLY A 27 1.08 4.79 -7.21
N LEU A 28 0.46 4.20 -8.24
CA LEU A 28 -0.09 2.84 -8.20
C LEU A 28 1.01 1.77 -8.36
N GLY A 29 1.03 0.76 -7.48
CA GLY A 29 1.93 -0.41 -7.60
C GLY A 29 3.39 -0.18 -7.21
N PHE A 30 3.74 0.98 -6.62
CA PHE A 30 5.10 1.30 -6.17
C PHE A 30 5.57 0.39 -5.02
N CYS A 31 4.67 0.08 -4.08
CA CYS A 31 5.00 -0.76 -2.93
C CYS A 31 5.53 -2.13 -3.35
N SER A 32 4.86 -2.77 -4.31
CA SER A 32 5.26 -4.08 -4.80
C SER A 32 6.42 -4.01 -5.79
N ALA A 33 6.49 -2.97 -6.62
CA ALA A 33 7.62 -2.78 -7.52
C ALA A 33 8.95 -2.59 -6.78
N LEU A 34 8.96 -1.78 -5.72
CA LEU A 34 10.15 -1.51 -4.92
C LEU A 34 10.59 -2.74 -4.11
N ALA A 35 9.63 -3.53 -3.61
CA ALA A 35 9.93 -4.71 -2.78
C ALA A 35 10.51 -5.89 -3.58
N VAL A 36 10.09 -6.09 -4.82
CA VAL A 36 10.39 -7.30 -5.60
C VAL A 36 11.61 -7.11 -6.52
N THR A 37 11.97 -5.87 -6.85
CA THR A 37 13.05 -5.56 -7.80
C THR A 37 14.47 -5.73 -7.26
N ASN A 38 14.64 -6.42 -6.12
CA ASN A 38 15.96 -6.78 -5.58
C ASN A 38 16.66 -7.85 -6.43
N LYS A 39 15.89 -8.79 -7.01
CA LYS A 39 16.37 -9.86 -7.90
C LYS A 39 15.46 -9.97 -9.13
N MET A 40 16.04 -10.19 -10.31
CA MET A 40 15.32 -10.33 -11.58
C MET A 40 14.42 -11.56 -11.59
N GLU A 41 14.81 -12.65 -10.94
CA GLU A 41 13.99 -13.86 -10.77
C GLU A 41 12.67 -13.55 -10.04
N ASN A 42 12.73 -12.72 -8.99
CA ASN A 42 11.56 -12.30 -8.22
C ASN A 42 10.67 -11.38 -9.07
N SER A 43 11.26 -10.41 -9.77
CA SER A 43 10.54 -9.49 -10.66
C SER A 43 9.83 -10.22 -11.79
N LEU A 44 10.47 -11.24 -12.39
CA LEU A 44 9.88 -12.03 -13.45
C LEU A 44 8.69 -12.84 -12.94
N THR A 45 8.84 -13.51 -11.78
CA THR A 45 7.77 -14.28 -11.15
C THR A 45 6.57 -13.40 -10.83
N MET A 46 6.80 -12.20 -10.28
CA MET A 46 5.73 -11.27 -9.99
C MET A 46 5.07 -10.72 -11.26
N GLY A 47 5.85 -10.37 -12.29
CA GLY A 47 5.31 -9.88 -13.56
C GLY A 47 4.37 -10.90 -14.22
N VAL A 48 4.83 -12.15 -14.34
CA VAL A 48 4.03 -13.27 -14.87
C VAL A 48 2.79 -13.49 -14.00
N GLY A 49 2.95 -13.50 -12.68
CA GLY A 49 1.85 -13.67 -11.73
C GLY A 49 0.78 -12.59 -11.86
N VAL A 50 1.18 -11.31 -11.95
CA VAL A 50 0.25 -10.18 -12.12
C VAL A 50 -0.51 -10.28 -13.44
N VAL A 51 0.18 -10.56 -14.55
CA VAL A 51 -0.47 -10.73 -15.86
C VAL A 51 -1.49 -11.87 -15.81
N PHE A 52 -1.09 -13.03 -15.29
CA PHE A 52 -1.94 -14.21 -15.21
C PHE A 52 -3.15 -13.99 -14.29
N VAL A 53 -2.91 -13.59 -13.04
CA VAL A 53 -3.97 -13.38 -12.04
C VAL A 53 -4.97 -12.33 -12.51
N THR A 54 -4.51 -11.23 -13.10
CA THR A 54 -5.39 -10.12 -13.49
C THR A 54 -6.26 -10.51 -14.69
N CYS A 55 -5.68 -11.20 -15.68
CA CYS A 55 -6.42 -11.69 -16.84
C CYS A 55 -7.47 -12.74 -16.44
N VAL A 56 -7.11 -13.69 -15.58
CA VAL A 56 -8.02 -14.76 -15.13
C VAL A 56 -9.11 -14.21 -14.22
N SER A 57 -8.74 -13.34 -13.28
CA SER A 57 -9.70 -12.71 -12.38
C SER A 57 -10.72 -11.87 -13.16
N PHE A 58 -10.29 -11.14 -14.19
CA PHE A 58 -11.22 -10.34 -14.99
C PHE A 58 -12.27 -11.18 -15.73
N CYS A 59 -11.87 -12.34 -16.27
CA CYS A 59 -12.82 -13.28 -16.90
C CYS A 59 -13.95 -13.68 -15.97
N LEU A 60 -13.66 -13.90 -14.68
CA LEU A 60 -14.68 -14.27 -13.70
C LEU A 60 -15.45 -13.06 -13.16
N VAL A 61 -14.82 -11.90 -13.02
CA VAL A 61 -15.47 -10.68 -12.52
C VAL A 61 -16.45 -10.08 -13.55
N TYR A 62 -16.16 -10.21 -14.85
CA TYR A 62 -16.97 -9.64 -15.93
C TYR A 62 -18.46 -10.04 -15.92
N PRO A 63 -18.87 -11.32 -15.74
CA PRO A 63 -20.29 -11.67 -15.65
C PRO A 63 -21.00 -11.00 -14.47
N PHE A 64 -20.30 -10.76 -13.37
CA PHE A 64 -20.83 -10.06 -12.20
C PHE A 64 -20.83 -8.53 -12.35
N LYS A 65 -20.34 -7.98 -13.47
CA LYS A 65 -20.24 -6.52 -13.72
C LYS A 65 -21.53 -5.76 -13.36
N LYS A 66 -22.71 -6.29 -13.70
CA LYS A 66 -24.00 -5.64 -13.39
C LYS A 66 -24.24 -5.53 -11.88
N LEU A 67 -23.96 -6.60 -11.12
CA LEU A 67 -24.07 -6.61 -9.66
C LEU A 67 -23.06 -5.66 -9.01
N ILE A 68 -21.83 -5.63 -9.53
CA ILE A 68 -20.73 -4.81 -9.01
C ILE A 68 -21.00 -3.32 -9.20
N ILE A 69 -21.51 -2.93 -10.38
CA ILE A 69 -21.84 -1.53 -10.67
C ILE A 69 -23.09 -1.10 -9.89
N ALA A 70 -24.05 -2.01 -9.66
CA ALA A 70 -25.23 -1.74 -8.85
C ALA A 70 -24.91 -1.55 -7.35
N SER A 71 -23.79 -2.09 -6.85
CA SER A 71 -23.45 -2.12 -5.42
C SER A 71 -22.95 -0.79 -4.83
N GLY A 72 -22.92 0.30 -5.61
CA GLY A 72 -22.37 1.60 -5.19
C GLY A 72 -20.84 1.65 -5.21
N THR A 73 -20.26 2.85 -5.29
CA THR A 73 -18.81 3.06 -5.41
C THR A 73 -18.02 2.42 -4.25
N HIS A 74 -18.53 2.54 -3.03
CA HIS A 74 -17.83 2.10 -1.81
C HIS A 74 -17.68 0.57 -1.65
N HIS A 75 -18.63 -0.23 -2.12
CA HIS A 75 -18.59 -1.69 -1.93
C HIS A 75 -17.83 -2.40 -3.05
N LYS A 76 -17.65 -1.72 -4.20
CA LYS A 76 -16.96 -2.24 -5.38
C LYS A 76 -15.54 -2.68 -5.03
N ILE A 77 -14.73 -1.82 -4.40
CA ILE A 77 -13.32 -2.09 -4.13
C ILE A 77 -13.12 -3.33 -3.25
N THR A 78 -13.90 -3.43 -2.17
CA THR A 78 -13.84 -4.58 -1.26
C THR A 78 -14.19 -5.89 -1.96
N LEU A 79 -15.26 -5.91 -2.76
CA LEU A 79 -15.67 -7.12 -3.47
C LEU A 79 -14.60 -7.55 -4.50
N LEU A 80 -14.02 -6.60 -5.23
CA LEU A 80 -12.91 -6.90 -6.15
C LEU A 80 -11.72 -7.50 -5.39
N MET A 81 -11.32 -6.93 -4.26
CA MET A 81 -10.19 -7.44 -3.47
C MET A 81 -10.41 -8.87 -2.97
N ILE A 82 -11.64 -9.21 -2.55
CA ILE A 82 -11.98 -10.57 -2.13
C ILE A 82 -11.83 -11.54 -3.31
N ILE A 83 -12.39 -11.21 -4.47
CA ILE A 83 -12.31 -12.07 -5.66
C ILE A 83 -10.85 -12.24 -6.09
N ILE A 84 -10.06 -11.16 -6.14
CA ILE A 84 -8.65 -11.20 -6.49
C ILE A 84 -7.87 -12.06 -5.50
N SER A 85 -8.13 -11.93 -4.19
CA SER A 85 -7.45 -12.71 -3.15
C SER A 85 -7.61 -14.23 -3.35
N ILE A 86 -8.82 -14.69 -3.70
CA ILE A 86 -9.06 -16.12 -3.96
C ILE A 86 -8.20 -16.62 -5.12
N PHE A 87 -8.12 -15.87 -6.22
CA PHE A 87 -7.32 -16.25 -7.39
C PHE A 87 -5.82 -16.19 -7.14
N VAL A 88 -5.34 -15.21 -6.38
CA VAL A 88 -3.93 -15.15 -5.98
C VAL A 88 -3.58 -16.35 -5.11
N THR A 89 -4.47 -16.80 -4.22
CA THR A 89 -4.26 -18.03 -3.44
C THR A 89 -4.16 -19.25 -4.35
N ILE A 90 -5.04 -19.38 -5.35
CA ILE A 90 -4.96 -20.46 -6.35
C ILE A 90 -3.62 -20.40 -7.10
N PHE A 91 -3.21 -19.22 -7.56
CA PHE A 91 -1.91 -19.03 -8.20
C PHE A 91 -0.74 -19.41 -7.28
N SER A 92 -0.80 -19.02 -6.00
CA SER A 92 0.20 -19.38 -4.99
C SER A 92 0.35 -20.90 -4.84
N LEU A 93 -0.76 -21.64 -4.85
CA LEU A 93 -0.76 -23.10 -4.81
C LEU A 93 -0.17 -23.71 -6.10
N ILE A 94 -0.50 -23.17 -7.27
CA ILE A 94 0.06 -23.63 -8.56
C ILE A 94 1.58 -23.43 -8.61
N VAL A 95 2.07 -22.27 -8.15
CA VAL A 95 3.51 -21.98 -8.09
C VAL A 95 4.23 -22.93 -7.12
N GLN A 96 3.63 -23.18 -5.95
CA GLN A 96 4.16 -24.16 -4.99
C GLN A 96 4.23 -25.58 -5.56
N ALA A 97 3.26 -25.97 -6.38
CA ALA A 97 3.23 -27.28 -7.03
C ALA A 97 4.23 -27.41 -8.20
N THR A 98 4.47 -26.34 -8.95
CA THR A 98 5.33 -26.38 -10.14
C THR A 98 6.81 -26.15 -9.82
N ILE A 99 7.14 -25.25 -8.89
CA ILE A 99 8.53 -24.90 -8.57
C ILE A 99 8.73 -24.69 -7.06
N PRO A 100 8.86 -25.77 -6.26
CA PRO A 100 8.95 -25.67 -4.81
C PRO A 100 10.21 -24.92 -4.32
N ARG A 101 11.30 -24.94 -5.10
CA ARG A 101 12.56 -24.25 -4.80
C ARG A 101 12.44 -22.72 -4.78
N ILE A 102 11.56 -22.19 -5.64
CA ILE A 102 11.30 -20.75 -5.79
C ILE A 102 10.17 -20.32 -4.85
N ALA A 103 9.16 -21.18 -4.66
CA ALA A 103 7.96 -20.87 -3.90
C ALA A 103 8.22 -20.54 -2.41
N LEU A 104 9.21 -21.16 -1.77
CA LEU A 104 9.51 -20.91 -0.36
C LEU A 104 10.02 -19.49 -0.09
N ASN A 105 10.83 -18.92 -1.01
CA ASN A 105 11.36 -17.56 -0.87
C ASN A 105 10.40 -16.49 -1.42
N ILE A 106 9.45 -16.88 -2.26
CA ILE A 106 8.57 -15.95 -3.00
C ILE A 106 7.15 -15.90 -2.45
N LYS A 107 6.77 -16.79 -1.51
CA LYS A 107 5.41 -16.81 -0.93
C LYS A 107 4.97 -15.42 -0.44
N ALA A 108 5.85 -14.69 0.26
CA ALA A 108 5.56 -13.34 0.75
C ALA A 108 5.31 -12.31 -0.38
N TYR A 109 5.94 -12.47 -1.54
CA TYR A 109 5.76 -11.56 -2.68
C TYR A 109 4.52 -11.91 -3.52
N ILE A 110 4.12 -13.19 -3.57
CA ILE A 110 2.86 -13.61 -4.20
C ILE A 110 1.68 -13.00 -3.45
N ASP A 111 1.72 -12.99 -2.12
CA ASP A 111 0.69 -12.37 -1.30
C ASP A 111 0.55 -10.86 -1.60
N LEU A 112 1.65 -10.18 -1.96
CA LEU A 112 1.65 -8.78 -2.38
C LEU A 112 0.88 -8.51 -3.68
N ILE A 113 0.64 -9.53 -4.52
CA ILE A 113 -0.20 -9.42 -5.72
C ILE A 113 -1.64 -9.06 -5.33
N THR A 114 -2.15 -9.59 -4.22
CA THR A 114 -3.52 -9.29 -3.74
C THR A 114 -3.72 -7.82 -3.46
N THR A 115 -2.73 -7.18 -2.84
CA THR A 115 -2.74 -5.76 -2.49
C THR A 115 -2.13 -4.87 -3.56
N ASN A 116 -1.80 -5.41 -4.73
CA ASN A 116 -1.20 -4.59 -5.76
C ASN A 116 -2.27 -3.66 -6.35
N CYS A 117 -2.09 -2.36 -6.12
CA CYS A 117 -3.03 -1.34 -6.55
C CYS A 117 -3.24 -1.33 -8.08
N ILE A 118 -2.28 -1.83 -8.87
CA ILE A 118 -2.42 -1.96 -10.32
C ILE A 118 -3.47 -3.01 -10.69
N VAL A 119 -3.47 -4.17 -10.01
CA VAL A 119 -4.44 -5.25 -10.27
C VAL A 119 -5.86 -4.73 -10.04
N LEU A 120 -6.07 -4.06 -8.90
CA LEU A 120 -7.35 -3.45 -8.57
C LEU A 120 -7.76 -2.39 -9.59
N ALA A 121 -6.87 -1.43 -9.90
CA ALA A 121 -7.19 -0.31 -10.78
C ALA A 121 -7.54 -0.77 -12.19
N VAL A 122 -6.76 -1.70 -12.73
CA VAL A 122 -6.90 -2.21 -14.10
C VAL A 122 -8.18 -3.04 -14.27
N ILE A 123 -8.55 -3.85 -13.28
CA ILE A 123 -9.83 -4.58 -13.28
C ILE A 123 -11.00 -3.60 -13.11
N ALA A 124 -10.88 -2.64 -12.19
CA ALA A 124 -11.93 -1.65 -11.92
C ALA A 124 -12.22 -0.75 -13.13
N GLU A 125 -11.19 -0.40 -13.91
CA GLU A 125 -11.27 0.33 -15.16
C GLU A 125 -11.76 -0.57 -16.31
N GLY A 126 -11.30 -1.82 -16.39
CA GLY A 126 -11.77 -2.80 -17.38
C GLY A 126 -13.28 -3.03 -17.34
N LEU A 127 -13.89 -2.88 -16.17
CA LEU A 127 -15.35 -2.97 -16.01
C LEU A 127 -16.14 -1.88 -16.75
N THR A 128 -15.52 -0.79 -17.21
CA THR A 128 -16.25 0.23 -17.99
C THR A 128 -16.34 -0.13 -19.48
N PHE A 129 -15.46 -0.98 -19.98
CA PHE A 129 -15.37 -1.36 -21.41
C PHE A 129 -16.10 -2.69 -21.72
N GLY A 130 -16.17 -3.03 -23.02
CA GLY A 130 -16.56 -4.36 -23.50
C GLY A 130 -15.49 -5.41 -23.17
N PHE A 131 -15.87 -6.69 -23.09
CA PHE A 131 -14.99 -7.78 -22.61
C PHE A 131 -13.63 -7.82 -23.31
N TRP A 132 -13.64 -7.88 -24.65
CA TRP A 132 -12.41 -8.04 -25.43
C TRP A 132 -11.51 -6.80 -25.41
N ASP A 133 -12.09 -5.61 -25.39
CA ASP A 133 -11.34 -4.36 -25.31
C ASP A 133 -10.76 -4.14 -23.92
N ALA A 134 -11.52 -4.51 -22.89
CA ALA A 134 -11.06 -4.53 -21.52
C ALA A 134 -9.88 -5.51 -21.36
N GLN A 135 -10.00 -6.75 -21.85
CA GLN A 135 -8.92 -7.73 -21.74
C GLN A 135 -7.63 -7.28 -22.42
N LYS A 136 -7.74 -6.67 -23.62
CA LYS A 136 -6.58 -6.09 -24.30
C LYS A 136 -5.95 -4.96 -23.48
N LYS A 137 -6.76 -4.07 -22.90
CA LYS A 137 -6.28 -2.96 -22.07
C LYS A 137 -5.60 -3.47 -20.79
N ILE A 138 -6.19 -4.48 -20.15
CA ILE A 138 -5.65 -5.13 -18.96
C ILE A 138 -4.30 -5.79 -19.25
N LEU A 139 -4.23 -6.58 -20.32
CA LEU A 139 -2.99 -7.24 -20.72
C LEU A 139 -1.88 -6.22 -21.01
N LYS A 140 -2.23 -5.14 -21.72
CA LYS A 140 -1.33 -4.02 -22.03
C LYS A 140 -0.77 -3.37 -20.76
N ALA A 141 -1.63 -3.06 -19.80
CA ALA A 141 -1.27 -2.47 -18.52
C ALA A 141 -0.31 -3.36 -17.70
N CYS A 142 -0.67 -4.64 -17.53
CA CYS A 142 0.10 -5.60 -16.74
C CYS A 142 1.45 -5.95 -17.40
N LEU A 143 1.50 -5.96 -18.73
CA LEU A 143 2.74 -6.19 -19.47
C LEU A 143 3.67 -4.98 -19.37
N GLY A 144 3.14 -3.75 -19.41
CA GLY A 144 3.89 -2.53 -19.12
C GLY A 144 4.48 -2.54 -17.70
N TYR A 145 3.69 -2.92 -16.70
CA TYR A 145 4.15 -3.12 -15.33
C TYR A 145 5.30 -4.13 -15.24
N SER A 146 5.13 -5.30 -15.86
CA SER A 146 6.12 -6.37 -15.84
C SER A 146 7.45 -5.95 -16.47
N ILE A 147 7.43 -5.24 -17.59
CA ILE A 147 8.66 -4.75 -18.23
C ILE A 147 9.35 -3.70 -17.34
N ALA A 148 8.59 -2.81 -16.69
CA ALA A 148 9.17 -1.86 -15.74
C ALA A 148 9.86 -2.56 -14.56
N LEU A 149 9.26 -3.63 -14.01
CA LEU A 149 9.89 -4.44 -12.96
C LEU A 149 11.21 -5.08 -13.43
N ILE A 150 11.21 -5.64 -14.65
CA ILE A 150 12.39 -6.31 -15.20
C ILE A 150 13.55 -5.33 -15.33
N PHE A 151 13.32 -4.13 -15.86
CA PHE A 151 14.39 -3.17 -16.02
C PHE A 151 14.81 -2.54 -14.67
N LEU A 152 13.90 -2.37 -13.71
CA LEU A 152 14.30 -1.94 -12.36
C LEU A 152 15.19 -2.99 -11.69
N ALA A 153 14.86 -4.27 -11.82
CA ALA A 153 15.72 -5.34 -11.36
C ALA A 153 17.05 -5.39 -12.14
N LEU A 154 17.03 -5.12 -13.45
CA LEU A 154 18.25 -5.01 -14.26
C LEU A 154 19.18 -3.90 -13.76
N MET A 155 18.63 -2.77 -13.28
CA MET A 155 19.44 -1.72 -12.67
C MET A 155 19.89 -2.07 -11.25
N ARG A 156 19.14 -2.90 -10.51
CA ARG A 156 19.39 -3.15 -9.07
C ARG A 156 20.23 -4.39 -8.79
N GLU A 157 19.98 -5.50 -9.47
CA GLU A 157 20.62 -6.80 -9.18
C GLU A 157 22.13 -6.81 -9.47
N PRO A 158 22.64 -6.25 -10.60
CA PRO A 158 24.08 -6.22 -10.86
C PRO A 158 24.84 -5.36 -9.84
N LEU A 159 24.28 -4.22 -9.45
CA LEU A 159 24.89 -3.32 -8.45
C LEU A 159 24.77 -3.86 -7.02
N GLY A 160 23.70 -4.58 -6.71
CA GLY A 160 23.43 -5.10 -5.37
C GLY A 160 24.11 -6.42 -5.06
N PHE A 161 24.06 -7.39 -5.98
CA PHE A 161 24.55 -8.75 -5.76
C PHE A 161 25.70 -9.15 -6.70
N GLY A 162 26.08 -8.30 -7.67
CA GLY A 162 27.09 -8.65 -8.68
C GLY A 162 26.63 -9.73 -9.68
N THR A 163 25.34 -10.07 -9.65
CA THR A 163 24.74 -11.16 -10.41
C THR A 163 23.56 -10.67 -11.24
N LEU A 164 23.22 -11.44 -12.27
CA LEU A 164 22.00 -11.29 -13.06
C LEU A 164 21.49 -12.69 -13.37
N LEU A 165 20.27 -13.03 -12.92
CA LEU A 165 19.70 -14.38 -13.11
C LEU A 165 20.64 -15.50 -12.64
N ASN A 166 21.30 -15.28 -11.50
CA ASN A 166 22.33 -16.15 -10.92
C ASN A 166 23.62 -16.31 -11.75
N PHE A 167 23.79 -15.59 -12.87
CA PHE A 167 25.07 -15.46 -13.56
C PHE A 167 25.86 -14.27 -13.00
N ARG A 168 27.13 -14.47 -12.67
CA ARG A 168 27.98 -13.40 -12.13
C ARG A 168 28.52 -12.53 -13.26
N ILE A 169 28.18 -11.24 -13.26
CA ILE A 169 28.58 -10.28 -14.30
C ILE A 169 29.72 -9.40 -13.81
N LEU A 170 29.68 -8.98 -12.54
CA LEU A 170 30.71 -8.12 -11.98
C LEU A 170 31.89 -8.96 -11.43
N PRO A 171 33.14 -8.54 -11.66
CA PRO A 171 34.32 -9.17 -11.08
C PRO A 171 34.33 -9.01 -9.55
N GLU A 172 34.95 -9.95 -8.84
CA GLU A 172 35.01 -9.98 -7.37
C GLU A 172 35.65 -8.75 -6.72
N SER A 173 36.38 -7.96 -7.51
CA SER A 173 37.02 -6.71 -7.08
C SER A 173 36.03 -5.55 -6.88
N PHE A 174 34.79 -5.66 -7.37
CA PHE A 174 33.82 -4.58 -7.23
C PHE A 174 33.02 -4.75 -5.91
N PRO A 175 33.04 -3.76 -4.99
CA PRO A 175 32.28 -3.87 -3.76
C PRO A 175 30.78 -3.91 -4.06
N VAL A 176 30.09 -4.90 -3.50
CA VAL A 176 28.63 -5.01 -3.60
C VAL A 176 27.99 -3.82 -2.89
N VAL A 177 27.14 -3.09 -3.62
CA VAL A 177 26.45 -1.92 -3.07
C VAL A 177 25.21 -2.43 -2.33
N VAL A 178 25.37 -2.76 -1.04
CA VAL A 178 24.28 -3.26 -0.17
C VAL A 178 23.06 -2.32 -0.19
N LEU A 179 23.30 -1.02 -0.33
CA LEU A 179 22.26 0.01 -0.48
C LEU A 179 21.31 -0.27 -1.67
N MET A 180 21.79 -0.91 -2.74
CA MET A 180 20.96 -1.18 -3.92
C MET A 180 19.98 -2.34 -3.70
N VAL A 181 20.34 -3.26 -2.82
CA VAL A 181 19.51 -4.40 -2.39
C VAL A 181 18.40 -3.94 -1.44
N THR A 182 18.66 -2.93 -0.62
CA THR A 182 17.67 -2.40 0.31
C THR A 182 16.58 -1.57 -0.40
N PRO A 183 15.42 -1.37 0.25
CA PRO A 183 14.40 -0.40 -0.12
C PRO A 183 14.87 0.92 -0.71
N VAL A 184 15.97 1.43 -0.15
CA VAL A 184 16.61 2.69 -0.49
C VAL A 184 17.05 2.72 -1.94
N GLY A 185 17.71 1.65 -2.39
CA GLY A 185 18.15 1.47 -3.78
C GLY A 185 16.99 1.49 -4.77
N GLY A 186 15.83 0.95 -4.38
CA GLY A 186 14.62 0.99 -5.20
C GLY A 186 14.13 2.42 -5.46
N PHE A 187 14.07 3.25 -4.41
CA PHE A 187 13.67 4.66 -4.55
C PHE A 187 14.63 5.44 -5.44
N PHE A 188 15.95 5.26 -5.25
CA PHE A 188 16.96 5.92 -6.08
C PHE A 188 16.90 5.45 -7.54
N ALA A 189 16.76 4.13 -7.78
CA ALA A 189 16.64 3.58 -9.12
C ALA A 189 15.38 4.12 -9.85
N LEU A 190 14.24 4.16 -9.17
CA LEU A 190 13.00 4.73 -9.73
C LEU A 190 13.11 6.24 -10.00
N ALA A 191 13.69 7.00 -9.08
CA ALA A 191 13.89 8.43 -9.25
C ALA A 191 14.82 8.73 -10.43
N LEU A 192 15.95 8.02 -10.52
CA LEU A 192 16.91 8.14 -11.62
C LEU A 192 16.26 7.76 -12.95
N TRP A 193 15.50 6.65 -12.97
CA TRP A 193 14.77 6.24 -14.15
C TRP A 193 13.79 7.34 -14.61
N ARG A 194 12.90 7.82 -13.73
CA ARG A 194 11.91 8.86 -14.09
C ARG A 194 12.60 10.13 -14.61
N PHE A 195 13.72 10.51 -14.00
CA PHE A 195 14.52 11.63 -14.46
C PHE A 195 15.05 11.41 -15.88
N MET A 196 15.60 10.23 -16.18
CA MET A 196 16.10 9.88 -17.51
C MET A 196 15.01 9.88 -18.59
N LEU A 197 13.77 9.49 -18.26
CA LEU A 197 12.65 9.47 -19.20
C LEU A 197 11.95 10.82 -19.40
N ARG A 198 12.22 11.81 -18.54
CA ARG A 198 11.64 13.16 -18.60
C ARG A 198 11.72 13.86 -19.96
N PRO A 199 12.88 13.92 -20.66
CA PRO A 199 12.94 14.53 -22.00
C PRO A 199 12.01 13.84 -23.00
N LEU A 200 11.77 12.53 -22.84
CA LEU A 200 10.85 11.75 -23.66
C LEU A 200 9.38 12.04 -23.31
N PHE A 201 9.05 12.25 -22.04
CA PHE A 201 7.70 12.63 -21.61
C PHE A 201 7.29 14.02 -22.10
N VAL A 202 8.19 15.01 -22.00
CA VAL A 202 7.98 16.37 -22.50
C VAL A 202 7.70 16.35 -24.00
N LYS A 203 8.47 15.56 -24.76
CA LYS A 203 8.31 15.44 -26.21
C LYS A 203 7.08 14.65 -26.66
N THR A 204 6.53 13.79 -25.79
CA THR A 204 5.36 12.94 -26.10
C THR A 204 4.04 13.50 -25.57
N GLY A 205 4.06 14.68 -24.91
CA GLY A 205 2.88 15.32 -24.33
C GLY A 205 2.22 14.47 -23.23
N VAL A 206 3.01 13.66 -22.53
CA VAL A 206 2.56 12.84 -21.38
C VAL A 206 2.82 13.59 -20.05
N VAL A 207 3.45 14.77 -20.12
CA VAL A 207 3.61 15.64 -18.96
C VAL A 207 2.24 16.07 -18.49
N TYR A 208 1.97 15.76 -17.21
CA TYR A 208 0.80 16.23 -16.50
C TYR A 208 0.69 17.74 -16.68
N GLN A 209 -0.42 18.15 -17.28
CA GLN A 209 -0.89 19.51 -17.06
C GLN A 209 -1.46 19.52 -15.65
N ASP A 210 -0.98 20.44 -14.81
CA ASP A 210 -1.46 20.70 -13.44
C ASP A 210 -2.92 21.23 -13.42
N ASN A 211 -3.79 20.71 -14.28
CA ASN A 211 -5.16 21.19 -14.45
C ASN A 211 -6.07 20.84 -13.27
N VAL A 212 -5.58 20.08 -12.28
CA VAL A 212 -6.32 19.88 -11.02
C VAL A 212 -6.32 21.15 -10.14
N LEU A 213 -5.41 22.10 -10.39
CA LEU A 213 -5.47 23.42 -9.73
C LEU A 213 -6.50 24.36 -10.39
N GLN A 214 -6.82 24.20 -11.67
CA GLN A 214 -7.74 25.10 -12.39
C GLN A 214 -9.21 24.66 -12.32
N GLU A 215 -9.51 23.37 -12.27
CA GLU A 215 -10.90 22.89 -12.13
C GLU A 215 -11.51 23.17 -10.73
N GLN A 216 -10.69 23.57 -9.75
CA GLN A 216 -11.16 24.07 -8.45
C GLN A 216 -11.31 25.61 -8.42
N GLU A 217 -10.77 26.34 -9.39
CA GLU A 217 -10.95 27.79 -9.51
C GLU A 217 -12.10 28.19 -10.46
N GLU A 218 -12.50 27.35 -11.43
CA GLU A 218 -13.61 27.69 -12.35
C GLU A 218 -15.01 27.38 -11.82
N VAL A 219 -15.15 26.88 -10.58
CA VAL A 219 -16.44 26.84 -9.86
C VAL A 219 -16.47 27.94 -8.79
N THR A 220 -16.07 29.14 -9.16
CA THR A 220 -16.42 30.38 -8.43
C THR A 220 -17.20 31.28 -9.36
N ASP A 221 -18.48 30.96 -9.58
CA ASP A 221 -19.53 31.91 -9.99
C ASP A 221 -20.91 31.27 -9.79
N ILE A 222 -21.12 30.68 -8.60
CA ILE A 222 -22.47 30.46 -8.08
C ILE A 222 -22.57 31.36 -6.86
N GLU A 223 -23.49 32.33 -6.94
CA GLU A 223 -23.83 33.29 -5.89
C GLU A 223 -23.75 32.62 -4.52
N THR A 224 -22.82 33.12 -3.70
CA THR A 224 -22.69 32.71 -2.31
C THR A 224 -24.01 33.01 -1.60
N PRO A 225 -24.74 32.01 -1.06
CA PRO A 225 -25.85 32.31 -0.18
C PRO A 225 -25.30 33.06 1.05
N PRO A 226 -26.09 33.97 1.65
CA PRO A 226 -25.59 34.86 2.70
C PRO A 226 -24.97 34.06 3.83
N LYS A 227 -23.76 34.50 4.23
CA LYS A 227 -22.95 33.92 5.31
C LYS A 227 -23.78 33.91 6.60
N LYS A 228 -24.42 32.78 6.89
CA LYS A 228 -25.11 32.56 8.16
C LYS A 228 -24.05 32.60 9.26
N GLU A 229 -24.16 33.57 10.15
CA GLU A 229 -23.34 33.64 11.35
C GLU A 229 -23.40 32.28 12.06
N ARG A 230 -22.22 31.72 12.31
CA ARG A 230 -22.10 30.44 13.00
C ARG A 230 -22.64 30.66 14.41
N PRO A 231 -23.61 29.86 14.90
CA PRO A 231 -23.78 29.79 16.34
C PRO A 231 -22.43 29.37 16.92
N ALA A 232 -22.04 30.00 18.03
CA ALA A 232 -20.84 29.65 18.76
C ALA A 232 -20.77 28.12 18.91
N PHE A 233 -19.56 27.57 18.81
CA PHE A 233 -19.29 26.15 19.02
C PHE A 233 -19.71 25.77 20.45
N GLU A 234 -20.98 25.39 20.60
CA GLU A 234 -21.50 24.76 21.80
C GLU A 234 -21.32 23.27 21.62
N ILE A 235 -20.45 22.70 22.44
CA ILE A 235 -20.17 21.27 22.48
C ILE A 235 -21.49 20.55 22.80
N PRO A 236 -22.08 19.78 21.87
CA PRO A 236 -23.33 19.08 22.18
C PRO A 236 -23.02 17.98 23.19
N GLY A 237 -23.84 17.86 24.24
CA GLY A 237 -23.64 16.88 25.33
C GLY A 237 -23.49 15.42 24.84
N LYS A 238 -24.00 15.10 23.65
CA LYS A 238 -23.82 13.77 23.01
C LYS A 238 -22.39 13.54 22.48
N LEU A 239 -21.66 14.58 22.09
CA LEU A 239 -20.24 14.49 21.70
C LEU A 239 -19.35 14.30 22.94
N ILE A 240 -19.69 14.95 24.05
CA ILE A 240 -19.09 14.65 25.35
C ILE A 240 -19.39 13.20 25.71
N ILE A 241 -20.61 12.70 25.56
CA ILE A 241 -20.93 11.29 25.87
C ILE A 241 -20.15 10.30 25.00
N ILE A 242 -19.86 10.58 23.73
CA ILE A 242 -19.10 9.66 22.87
C ILE A 242 -17.60 9.75 23.14
N ILE A 243 -17.07 10.95 23.38
CA ILE A 243 -15.69 11.12 23.84
C ILE A 243 -15.54 10.49 25.23
N VAL A 244 -16.53 10.64 26.11
CA VAL A 244 -16.59 10.04 27.45
C VAL A 244 -16.80 8.54 27.36
N LEU A 245 -17.54 7.98 26.39
CA LEU A 245 -17.73 6.53 26.21
C LEU A 245 -16.48 5.89 25.59
N GLY A 246 -15.82 6.57 24.65
CA GLY A 246 -14.52 6.18 24.10
C GLY A 246 -13.41 6.28 25.15
N VAL A 247 -13.41 7.35 25.95
CA VAL A 247 -12.54 7.51 27.12
C VAL A 247 -12.92 6.54 28.24
N LEU A 248 -14.19 6.16 28.43
CA LEU A 248 -14.61 5.13 29.39
C LEU A 248 -14.23 3.73 28.91
N LEU A 249 -14.24 3.44 27.61
CA LEU A 249 -13.74 2.18 27.05
C LEU A 249 -12.22 2.10 27.18
N VAL A 250 -11.53 3.21 26.95
CA VAL A 250 -10.08 3.33 27.18
C VAL A 250 -9.76 3.28 28.68
N ILE A 251 -10.57 3.90 29.55
CA ILE A 251 -10.45 3.81 31.00
C ILE A 251 -10.84 2.40 31.48
N SER A 252 -11.78 1.71 30.84
CA SER A 252 -12.16 0.31 31.11
C SER A 252 -11.04 -0.66 30.70
N LEU A 253 -10.34 -0.34 29.61
CA LEU A 253 -9.11 -1.00 29.20
C LEU A 253 -7.98 -0.72 30.21
N ILE A 254 -7.85 0.53 30.68
CA ILE A 254 -6.88 0.94 31.72
C ILE A 254 -7.25 0.37 33.10
N THR A 255 -8.52 0.14 33.42
CA THR A 255 -8.95 -0.48 34.68
C THR A 255 -8.85 -2.00 34.63
N SER A 256 -8.95 -2.62 33.46
CA SER A 256 -8.51 -4.02 33.26
C SER A 256 -6.99 -4.16 33.33
N ILE A 257 -6.24 -3.11 32.97
CA ILE A 257 -4.80 -2.98 33.25
C ILE A 257 -4.54 -2.74 34.75
N LYS A 258 -5.56 -2.33 35.53
CA LYS A 258 -5.42 -2.07 36.98
C LYS A 258 -5.45 -3.31 37.90
N ALA A 259 -5.25 -4.51 37.38
CA ALA A 259 -4.66 -5.59 38.19
C ALA A 259 -3.14 -5.31 38.38
N VAL A 260 -2.84 -4.21 39.10
CA VAL A 260 -1.54 -3.54 39.18
C VAL A 260 -0.64 -4.17 40.23
N THR A 261 0.13 -5.18 39.81
CA THR A 261 1.49 -5.41 40.31
C THR A 261 2.49 -5.73 39.17
N SER A 262 2.03 -5.72 37.90
CA SER A 262 2.83 -6.09 36.71
C SER A 262 3.12 -4.93 35.74
N LEU A 263 2.80 -3.67 36.07
CA LEU A 263 2.88 -2.56 35.10
C LEU A 263 4.33 -2.23 34.68
N ASN A 264 5.28 -2.32 35.60
CA ASN A 264 6.69 -2.02 35.30
C ASN A 264 7.30 -3.10 34.37
N SER A 265 7.00 -4.38 34.61
CA SER A 265 7.48 -5.47 33.77
C SER A 265 6.85 -5.45 32.37
N GLN A 266 5.55 -5.15 32.27
CA GLN A 266 4.89 -5.01 30.97
C GLN A 266 5.34 -3.78 30.19
N PHE A 267 5.55 -2.64 30.85
CA PHE A 267 6.06 -1.43 30.20
C PHE A 267 7.48 -1.63 29.65
N GLN A 268 8.35 -2.29 30.41
CA GLN A 268 9.71 -2.59 29.95
C GLN A 268 9.77 -3.58 28.77
N ILE A 269 8.78 -4.48 28.65
CA ILE A 269 8.69 -5.38 27.48
C ILE A 269 8.04 -4.67 26.28
N LEU A 270 7.06 -3.81 26.51
CA LEU A 270 6.27 -3.20 25.44
C LEU A 270 6.96 -1.99 24.80
N LEU A 271 7.69 -1.20 25.57
CA LEU A 271 8.36 0.01 25.10
C LEU A 271 9.41 -0.27 24.01
N PRO A 272 10.31 -1.26 24.13
CA PRO A 272 11.26 -1.59 23.07
C PRO A 272 10.56 -2.08 21.79
N ILE A 273 9.50 -2.89 21.95
CA ILE A 273 8.71 -3.40 20.82
C ILE A 273 8.04 -2.24 20.07
N PHE A 274 7.44 -1.29 20.81
CA PHE A 274 6.83 -0.10 20.25
C PHE A 274 7.85 0.81 19.56
N LEU A 275 8.97 1.13 20.22
CA LEU A 275 10.03 1.96 19.66
C LEU A 275 10.66 1.31 18.43
N SER A 276 10.81 -0.02 18.44
CA SER A 276 11.28 -0.78 17.28
C SER A 276 10.30 -0.67 16.12
N ALA A 277 9.00 -0.88 16.33
CA ALA A 277 8.00 -0.69 15.29
C ALA A 277 7.93 0.76 14.77
N LEU A 278 8.20 1.75 15.63
CA LEU A 278 8.13 3.16 15.29
C LEU A 278 9.35 3.67 14.50
N PHE A 279 10.58 3.28 14.87
CA PHE A 279 11.80 3.82 14.28
C PHE A 279 12.59 2.80 13.46
N PHE A 280 12.71 1.56 13.91
CA PHE A 280 13.69 0.61 13.36
C PHE A 280 13.08 -0.34 12.30
N ASP A 281 11.99 -1.02 12.65
CA ASP A 281 11.27 -1.94 11.74
C ASP A 281 10.05 -1.28 11.08
N GLY A 282 10.12 0.05 10.87
CA GLY A 282 9.01 0.83 10.31
C GLY A 282 8.58 0.32 8.93
N ILE A 283 7.32 -0.11 8.81
CA ILE A 283 6.76 -0.73 7.60
C ILE A 283 6.92 0.15 6.34
N VAL A 284 6.92 1.48 6.49
CA VAL A 284 6.94 2.41 5.36
C VAL A 284 8.34 2.55 4.77
N LEU A 285 9.33 2.88 5.59
CA LEU A 285 10.70 3.14 5.12
C LEU A 285 11.53 1.85 5.00
N SER A 286 11.32 0.88 5.90
CA SER A 286 12.06 -0.38 5.93
C SER A 286 11.44 -1.46 5.03
N LYS A 287 10.10 -1.51 4.91
CA LYS A 287 9.42 -2.56 4.12
C LYS A 287 8.76 -2.05 2.85
N LEU A 288 8.69 -0.74 2.63
CA LEU A 288 8.10 -0.10 1.44
C LEU A 288 6.59 -0.27 1.28
N LEU A 289 5.85 -0.47 2.36
CA LEU A 289 4.39 -0.63 2.29
C LEU A 289 3.66 0.64 2.71
N GLY A 290 2.56 0.94 2.01
CA GLY A 290 1.75 2.14 2.26
C GLY A 290 2.25 3.44 1.61
N ILE A 291 3.19 3.34 0.66
CA ILE A 291 3.76 4.48 -0.08
C ILE A 291 2.75 5.13 -1.04
N CYS A 292 1.87 4.34 -1.66
CA CYS A 292 0.91 4.82 -2.67
C CYS A 292 0.02 5.97 -2.15
N PRO A 293 -0.71 5.83 -1.01
CA PRO A 293 -1.46 6.95 -0.44
C PRO A 293 -0.57 8.07 0.09
N LEU A 294 0.62 7.74 0.57
CA LEU A 294 1.56 8.69 1.17
C LEU A 294 2.11 9.69 0.14
N LEU A 295 2.43 9.24 -1.07
CA LEU A 295 2.90 10.10 -2.17
C LEU A 295 1.82 11.08 -2.65
N ASN A 296 0.55 10.67 -2.65
CA ASN A 296 -0.54 11.55 -3.07
C ASN A 296 -0.81 12.63 -2.01
N LYS A 297 -0.93 12.21 -0.74
CA LYS A 297 -1.41 13.08 0.34
C LYS A 297 -0.35 13.98 0.97
N SER A 298 0.92 13.69 0.72
CA SER A 298 2.01 14.56 1.14
C SER A 298 2.10 15.89 0.37
N ARG A 299 1.25 16.15 -0.64
CA ARG A 299 1.21 17.47 -1.32
C ARG A 299 0.70 18.60 -0.43
N GLN A 300 -0.17 18.29 0.54
CA GLN A 300 -0.76 19.27 1.45
C GLN A 300 -0.53 18.83 2.89
N VAL A 301 0.06 19.71 3.72
CA VAL A 301 0.39 19.39 5.12
C VAL A 301 -0.88 19.12 5.95
N ASP A 302 -1.94 19.90 5.74
CA ASP A 302 -3.21 19.74 6.46
C ASP A 302 -3.89 18.40 6.12
N ALA A 303 -3.80 17.97 4.87
CA ALA A 303 -4.29 16.66 4.45
C ALA A 303 -3.42 15.52 5.00
N ALA A 304 -2.10 15.70 5.05
CA ALA A 304 -1.14 14.71 5.52
C ALA A 304 -1.35 14.37 7.01
N TRP A 305 -1.46 15.37 7.90
CA TRP A 305 -1.68 15.11 9.34
C TRP A 305 -3.04 14.45 9.59
N LYS A 306 -4.13 14.99 9.01
CA LYS A 306 -5.49 14.44 9.18
C LYS A 306 -5.58 12.99 8.70
N MET A 307 -4.97 12.68 7.55
CA MET A 307 -4.91 11.31 7.05
C MET A 307 -4.03 10.42 7.92
N GLY A 308 -2.91 10.93 8.41
CA GLY A 308 -2.02 10.23 9.34
C GLY A 308 -2.75 9.72 10.56
N VAL A 309 -3.51 10.59 11.23
CA VAL A 309 -4.27 10.23 12.43
C VAL A 309 -5.31 9.15 12.11
N ALA A 310 -6.00 9.25 10.97
CA ALA A 310 -6.95 8.23 10.54
C ALA A 310 -6.27 6.87 10.31
N VAL A 311 -5.09 6.84 9.68
CA VAL A 311 -4.33 5.61 9.47
C VAL A 311 -3.88 5.00 10.80
N VAL A 312 -3.41 5.80 11.77
CA VAL A 312 -3.00 5.30 13.10
C VAL A 312 -4.16 4.58 13.77
N ILE A 313 -5.35 5.19 13.80
CA ILE A 313 -6.55 4.61 14.40
C ILE A 313 -6.95 3.32 13.70
N VAL A 314 -7.00 3.34 12.35
CA VAL A 314 -7.43 2.18 11.58
C VAL A 314 -6.45 1.03 11.71
N VAL A 315 -5.14 1.27 11.57
CA VAL A 315 -4.11 0.23 11.69
C VAL A 315 -4.17 -0.42 13.07
N THR A 316 -4.26 0.37 14.14
CA THR A 316 -4.27 -0.13 15.52
C THR A 316 -5.51 -0.98 15.80
N LEU A 317 -6.70 -0.47 15.47
CA LEU A 317 -7.96 -1.16 15.76
C LEU A 317 -8.17 -2.38 14.86
N SER A 318 -7.90 -2.27 13.56
CA SER A 318 -8.05 -3.40 12.64
C SER A 318 -7.08 -4.53 12.94
N THR A 319 -5.83 -4.23 13.31
CA THR A 319 -4.85 -5.26 13.69
C THR A 319 -5.25 -5.93 15.00
N SER A 320 -5.76 -5.18 15.97
CA SER A 320 -6.28 -5.73 17.23
C SER A 320 -7.48 -6.66 17.00
N LEU A 321 -8.41 -6.28 16.12
CA LEU A 321 -9.53 -7.12 15.72
C LEU A 321 -9.07 -8.38 14.97
N ASN A 322 -8.12 -8.24 14.04
CA ASN A 322 -7.56 -9.37 13.30
C ASN A 322 -6.86 -10.37 14.22
N TRP A 323 -6.17 -9.92 15.28
CA TRP A 323 -5.59 -10.82 16.28
C TRP A 323 -6.65 -11.66 16.99
N LEU A 324 -7.79 -11.03 17.35
CA LEU A 324 -8.92 -11.75 17.97
C LEU A 324 -9.52 -12.77 17.00
N VAL A 325 -9.78 -12.37 15.76
CA VAL A 325 -10.32 -13.27 14.73
C VAL A 325 -9.36 -14.43 14.44
N TYR A 326 -8.05 -14.17 14.30
CA TYR A 326 -7.06 -15.21 14.05
C TYR A 326 -6.99 -16.21 15.21
N ASN A 327 -6.71 -15.73 16.42
CA ASN A 327 -6.43 -16.62 17.55
C ASN A 327 -7.67 -17.29 18.14
N LYS A 328 -8.82 -16.60 18.15
CA LYS A 328 -10.06 -17.15 18.73
C LYS A 328 -10.91 -17.88 17.71
N VAL A 329 -11.03 -17.36 16.48
CA VAL A 329 -11.90 -17.96 15.46
C VAL A 329 -11.13 -18.90 14.56
N LEU A 330 -10.01 -18.46 13.97
CA LEU A 330 -9.34 -19.22 12.91
C LEU A 330 -8.57 -20.44 13.43
N ILE A 331 -7.83 -20.29 14.53
CA ILE A 331 -7.17 -21.43 15.20
C ILE A 331 -8.22 -22.38 15.78
N GLY A 332 -9.27 -21.85 16.41
CA GLY A 332 -10.37 -22.65 16.94
C GLY A 332 -11.08 -23.49 15.87
N ALA A 333 -11.42 -22.87 14.74
CA ALA A 333 -12.03 -23.55 13.59
C ALA A 333 -11.07 -24.55 12.94
N SER A 334 -9.78 -24.22 12.81
CA SER A 334 -8.76 -25.14 12.27
C SER A 334 -8.59 -26.38 13.16
N ASN A 335 -8.63 -26.22 14.48
CA ASN A 335 -8.54 -27.35 15.42
C ASN A 335 -9.79 -28.22 15.37
N TYR A 336 -10.98 -27.61 15.30
CA TYR A 336 -12.24 -28.34 15.13
C TYR A 336 -12.25 -29.15 13.82
N LEU A 337 -11.83 -28.53 12.72
CA LEU A 337 -11.82 -29.17 11.40
C LEU A 337 -10.73 -30.26 11.27
N SER A 338 -9.58 -30.08 11.95
CA SER A 338 -8.54 -31.12 12.04
C SER A 338 -9.01 -32.36 12.81
N SER A 339 -10.03 -32.25 13.65
CA SER A 339 -10.66 -33.40 14.32
C SER A 339 -11.55 -34.22 13.38
N ILE A 340 -12.03 -33.61 12.29
CA ILE A 340 -13.02 -34.18 11.37
C ILE A 340 -12.41 -34.73 10.07
N SER A 341 -11.23 -34.26 9.65
CA SER A 341 -10.64 -34.63 8.35
C SER A 341 -9.24 -35.26 8.47
N PRO A 342 -8.94 -36.35 7.76
CA PRO A 342 -7.63 -37.03 7.76
C PRO A 342 -6.53 -36.31 6.96
N VAL A 343 -6.79 -35.10 6.43
CA VAL A 343 -5.82 -34.34 5.62
C VAL A 343 -5.16 -33.26 6.49
N PRO A 344 -3.82 -33.11 6.50
CA PRO A 344 -3.10 -32.12 7.32
C PRO A 344 -3.20 -30.68 6.77
N ILE A 345 -4.41 -30.21 6.48
CA ILE A 345 -4.65 -28.87 5.94
C ILE A 345 -4.90 -27.91 7.10
N ARG A 346 -3.92 -27.06 7.43
CA ARG A 346 -4.09 -25.99 8.44
C ARG A 346 -4.76 -24.78 7.79
N LEU A 347 -6.05 -24.56 8.06
CA LEU A 347 -6.83 -23.46 7.49
C LEU A 347 -6.24 -22.09 7.78
N GLU A 348 -5.60 -21.95 8.96
CA GLU A 348 -4.92 -20.73 9.35
C GLU A 348 -3.82 -20.31 8.36
N LYS A 349 -3.16 -21.24 7.65
CA LYS A 349 -2.06 -20.91 6.72
C LYS A 349 -2.55 -20.53 5.32
N ILE A 350 -3.80 -20.86 4.99
CA ILE A 350 -4.38 -20.69 3.66
C ILE A 350 -5.32 -19.49 3.63
N PHE A 351 -6.16 -19.32 4.66
CA PHE A 351 -7.24 -18.34 4.65
C PHE A 351 -6.99 -17.09 5.50
N TYR A 352 -5.88 -16.98 6.23
CA TYR A 352 -5.62 -15.82 7.10
C TYR A 352 -5.68 -14.49 6.35
N LEU A 353 -5.13 -14.43 5.13
CA LEU A 353 -5.07 -13.20 4.35
C LEU A 353 -6.47 -12.73 3.91
N THR A 354 -7.29 -13.64 3.37
CA THR A 354 -8.67 -13.33 2.99
C THR A 354 -9.49 -12.87 4.18
N ILE A 355 -9.35 -13.54 5.33
CA ILE A 355 -10.04 -13.17 6.56
C ILE A 355 -9.60 -11.79 7.04
N PHE A 356 -8.30 -11.48 7.04
CA PHE A 356 -7.81 -10.14 7.42
C PHE A 356 -8.37 -9.05 6.52
N ILE A 357 -8.40 -9.26 5.19
CA ILE A 357 -8.98 -8.29 4.25
C ILE A 357 -10.46 -8.08 4.55
N VAL A 358 -11.23 -9.16 4.75
CA VAL A 358 -12.67 -9.07 5.06
C VAL A 358 -12.89 -8.34 6.39
N THR A 359 -12.17 -8.68 7.44
CA THR A 359 -12.27 -8.01 8.74
C THR A 359 -11.88 -6.53 8.65
N ILE A 360 -10.79 -6.18 7.94
CA ILE A 360 -10.41 -4.78 7.70
C ILE A 360 -11.51 -4.04 6.93
N ALA A 361 -12.04 -4.65 5.87
CA ALA A 361 -13.05 -4.01 5.03
C ALA A 361 -14.35 -3.74 5.79
N THR A 362 -14.85 -4.72 6.56
CA THR A 362 -16.02 -4.53 7.41
C THR A 362 -15.80 -3.46 8.47
N PHE A 363 -14.63 -3.44 9.10
CA PHE A 363 -14.28 -2.42 10.10
C PHE A 363 -14.22 -1.01 9.50
N VAL A 364 -13.55 -0.81 8.36
CA VAL A 364 -13.45 0.50 7.71
C VAL A 364 -14.79 0.95 7.14
N GLN A 365 -15.65 0.03 6.68
CA GLN A 365 -17.03 0.35 6.29
C GLN A 365 -17.81 0.95 7.46
N ILE A 366 -17.71 0.33 8.65
CA ILE A 366 -18.31 0.85 9.88
C ILE A 366 -17.72 2.22 10.22
N LEU A 367 -16.41 2.38 10.13
CA LEU A 367 -15.74 3.65 10.37
C LEU A 367 -16.20 4.75 9.38
N GLY A 368 -16.45 4.40 8.12
CA GLY A 368 -16.95 5.33 7.12
C GLY A 368 -18.38 5.81 7.40
N VAL A 369 -19.25 4.93 7.90
CA VAL A 369 -20.58 5.32 8.40
C VAL A 369 -20.45 6.22 9.63
N LEU A 370 -19.54 5.89 10.54
CA LEU A 370 -19.27 6.66 11.75
C LEU A 370 -18.78 8.09 11.42
N LEU A 371 -17.80 8.20 10.52
CA LEU A 371 -17.24 9.49 10.10
C LEU A 371 -18.26 10.37 9.38
N ARG A 372 -19.13 9.80 8.53
CA ARG A 372 -20.25 10.53 7.91
C ARG A 372 -21.18 11.16 8.94
N ARG A 373 -21.38 10.50 10.08
CA ARG A 373 -22.30 10.96 11.12
C ARG A 373 -21.67 11.97 12.08
N PHE A 374 -20.39 11.81 12.39
CA PHE A 374 -19.73 12.59 13.45
C PHE A 374 -18.78 13.68 12.96
N ALA A 375 -18.22 13.56 11.75
CA ALA A 375 -17.20 14.48 11.24
C ALA A 375 -17.37 14.71 9.73
N MET A 376 -18.49 15.34 9.34
CA MET A 376 -18.84 15.55 7.92
C MET A 376 -17.78 16.37 7.17
N ASP A 377 -17.20 17.39 7.80
CA ASP A 377 -16.13 18.20 7.20
C ASP A 377 -14.88 17.37 6.89
N THR A 378 -14.53 16.42 7.77
CA THR A 378 -13.42 15.49 7.55
C THR A 378 -13.78 14.47 6.47
N TYR A 379 -15.01 13.96 6.48
CA TYR A 379 -15.51 13.04 5.48
C TYR A 379 -15.54 13.66 4.07
N GLN A 380 -15.89 14.94 3.91
CA GLN A 380 -15.87 15.61 2.59
C GLN A 380 -14.45 15.81 2.06
N GLN A 381 -13.46 16.06 2.94
CA GLN A 381 -12.04 16.20 2.56
C GLN A 381 -11.33 14.84 2.34
N MET A 382 -11.88 13.76 2.90
CA MET A 382 -11.28 12.41 2.92
C MET A 382 -12.11 11.35 2.18
N GLY A 383 -13.29 11.70 1.64
CA GLY A 383 -14.32 10.73 1.24
C GLY A 383 -13.86 9.73 0.17
N GLN A 384 -13.03 10.19 -0.78
CA GLN A 384 -12.40 9.32 -1.77
C GLN A 384 -11.28 8.43 -1.16
N PHE A 385 -10.67 8.87 -0.07
CA PHE A 385 -9.51 8.22 0.54
C PHE A 385 -9.86 7.22 1.63
N LEU A 386 -11.06 7.30 2.23
CA LEU A 386 -11.54 6.34 3.22
C LEU A 386 -11.55 4.90 2.69
N GLU A 387 -11.98 4.70 1.45
CA GLU A 387 -11.87 3.39 0.80
C GLU A 387 -10.42 3.02 0.48
N LEU A 388 -9.58 4.00 0.17
CA LEU A 388 -8.16 3.76 -0.06
C LEU A 388 -7.43 3.27 1.21
N ILE A 389 -8.02 3.48 2.40
CA ILE A 389 -7.52 2.91 3.66
C ILE A 389 -7.70 1.39 3.70
N THR A 390 -8.82 0.84 3.20
CA THR A 390 -9.04 -0.63 3.21
C THR A 390 -7.99 -1.37 2.40
N VAL A 391 -7.56 -0.75 1.31
CA VAL A 391 -6.56 -1.27 0.39
C VAL A 391 -5.17 -0.71 0.66
N ASN A 392 -5.00 0.07 1.73
CA ASN A 392 -3.70 0.57 2.10
C ASN A 392 -2.85 -0.59 2.60
N CYS A 393 -1.74 -0.84 1.89
CA CYS A 393 -0.86 -1.95 2.20
C CYS A 393 -0.37 -1.92 3.65
N ILE A 394 -0.26 -0.75 4.30
CA ILE A 394 0.15 -0.70 5.71
C ILE A 394 -0.87 -1.35 6.65
N VAL A 395 -2.17 -1.22 6.38
CA VAL A 395 -3.25 -1.77 7.22
C VAL A 395 -3.22 -3.29 7.16
N LEU A 396 -3.09 -3.85 5.95
CA LEU A 396 -2.92 -5.29 5.80
C LEU A 396 -1.58 -5.76 6.37
N ALA A 397 -0.48 -5.08 6.05
CA ALA A 397 0.88 -5.45 6.46
C ALA A 397 1.03 -5.55 7.97
N SER A 398 0.47 -4.58 8.69
CA SER A 398 0.47 -4.58 10.16
C SER A 398 -0.12 -5.88 10.69
N SER A 399 -1.25 -6.33 10.15
CA SER A 399 -1.88 -7.59 10.56
C SER A 399 -1.10 -8.83 10.11
N THR A 400 -0.60 -8.84 8.87
CA THR A 400 0.10 -9.99 8.30
C THR A 400 1.50 -10.21 8.86
N PHE A 401 2.17 -9.17 9.37
CA PHE A 401 3.51 -9.32 9.96
C PHE A 401 3.50 -9.53 11.47
N THR A 402 2.54 -8.94 12.19
CA THR A 402 2.50 -9.06 13.66
C THR A 402 1.87 -10.37 14.13
N ILE A 403 0.78 -10.80 13.48
CA ILE A 403 -0.03 -11.94 13.97
C ILE A 403 0.67 -13.29 13.73
N PRO A 404 1.20 -13.61 12.53
CA PRO A 404 1.90 -14.88 12.32
C PRO A 404 3.20 -15.01 13.14
N SER A 405 3.75 -13.90 13.60
CA SER A 405 4.93 -13.86 14.47
C SER A 405 4.64 -14.33 15.91
N GLY A 406 3.37 -14.62 16.24
CA GLY A 406 2.99 -15.19 17.54
C GLY A 406 3.00 -14.19 18.70
N LEU A 407 2.94 -12.88 18.42
CA LEU A 407 2.91 -11.85 19.45
C LEU A 407 1.63 -11.93 20.30
N SER A 408 1.76 -11.59 21.58
CA SER A 408 0.60 -11.43 22.47
C SER A 408 -0.33 -10.31 21.97
N PHE A 409 -1.59 -10.30 22.42
CA PHE A 409 -2.56 -9.27 22.04
C PHE A 409 -2.02 -7.86 22.28
N MET A 410 -1.47 -7.61 23.47
CA MET A 410 -0.99 -6.29 23.84
C MET A 410 0.26 -5.88 23.06
N ALA A 411 1.19 -6.81 22.82
CA ALA A 411 2.35 -6.57 21.96
C ALA A 411 1.94 -6.31 20.50
N THR A 412 0.92 -7.01 20.01
CA THR A 412 0.35 -6.83 18.66
C THR A 412 -0.32 -5.46 18.51
N THR A 413 -1.10 -5.02 19.50
CA THR A 413 -1.70 -3.68 19.47
C THR A 413 -0.64 -2.58 19.56
N ALA A 414 0.38 -2.74 20.41
CA ALA A 414 1.45 -1.76 20.54
C ALA A 414 2.32 -1.64 19.28
N THR A 415 2.67 -2.77 18.65
CA THR A 415 3.37 -2.77 17.35
C THR A 415 2.53 -2.11 16.26
N ALA A 416 1.24 -2.45 16.16
CA ALA A 416 0.33 -1.83 15.20
C ALA A 416 0.22 -0.31 15.39
N PHE A 417 0.15 0.14 16.65
CA PHE A 417 0.16 1.57 16.97
C PHE A 417 1.48 2.25 16.56
N GLY A 418 2.62 1.59 16.80
CA GLY A 418 3.93 2.03 16.34
C GLY A 418 4.01 2.18 14.82
N PHE A 419 3.51 1.20 14.06
CA PHE A 419 3.45 1.28 12.60
C PHE A 419 2.54 2.39 12.09
N GLY A 420 1.38 2.59 12.71
CA GLY A 420 0.50 3.70 12.40
C GLY A 420 1.18 5.06 12.60
N LEU A 421 1.86 5.23 13.75
CA LEU A 421 2.55 6.46 14.09
C LEU A 421 3.76 6.71 13.20
N HIS A 422 4.49 5.66 12.81
CA HIS A 422 5.55 5.73 11.79
C HIS A 422 5.02 6.28 10.46
N TRP A 423 3.87 5.79 9.97
CA TRP A 423 3.28 6.28 8.72
C TRP A 423 2.86 7.75 8.81
N LEU A 424 2.20 8.14 9.91
CA LEU A 424 1.83 9.54 10.17
C LEU A 424 3.07 10.43 10.13
N MET A 425 4.12 10.02 10.84
CA MET A 425 5.36 10.76 10.97
C MET A 425 6.04 10.94 9.60
N VAL A 426 6.19 9.86 8.82
CA VAL A 426 6.81 9.93 7.48
C VAL A 426 5.98 10.79 6.53
N CYS A 427 4.65 10.69 6.56
CA CYS A 427 3.78 11.46 5.69
C CYS A 427 3.86 12.98 5.98
N VAL A 428 3.87 13.35 7.27
CA VAL A 428 3.99 14.76 7.69
C VAL A 428 5.37 15.30 7.32
N TRP A 429 6.44 14.56 7.62
CA TRP A 429 7.81 14.97 7.27
C TRP A 429 7.98 15.15 5.77
N LEU A 430 7.50 14.20 4.96
CA LEU A 430 7.54 14.33 3.51
C LEU A 430 6.75 15.56 3.04
N SER A 431 5.58 15.84 3.63
CA SER A 431 4.78 17.00 3.26
C SER A 431 5.44 18.33 3.57
N LEU A 432 6.13 18.43 4.71
CA LEU A 432 6.91 19.60 5.09
C LEU A 432 8.10 19.79 4.15
N LEU A 433 8.82 18.70 3.84
CA LEU A 433 9.95 18.72 2.92
C LEU A 433 9.52 19.09 1.48
N ARG A 434 8.32 18.67 1.04
CA ARG A 434 7.74 19.07 -0.25
C ARG A 434 7.34 20.56 -0.25
N ARG A 435 6.73 21.06 0.83
CA ARG A 435 6.34 22.47 0.95
C ARG A 435 7.53 23.44 0.93
N HIS A 436 8.64 23.06 1.56
CA HIS A 436 9.85 23.88 1.64
C HIS A 436 10.76 23.80 0.40
N ARG A 437 10.31 23.23 -0.74
CA ARG A 437 11.07 23.10 -2.00
C ARG A 437 11.34 24.45 -2.70
N LEU A 438 11.96 25.41 -2.00
CA LEU A 438 12.36 26.73 -2.50
C LEU A 438 13.39 26.71 -3.66
N PHE A 439 14.00 25.56 -3.98
CA PHE A 439 15.21 25.48 -4.81
C PHE A 439 15.12 24.60 -6.06
N VAL A 440 13.96 24.02 -6.39
CA VAL A 440 13.84 23.17 -7.59
C VAL A 440 13.03 23.90 -8.65
N PRO A 441 13.62 24.30 -9.80
CA PRO A 441 12.85 24.95 -10.86
C PRO A 441 11.77 23.99 -11.35
N PHE A 442 10.52 24.46 -11.38
CA PHE A 442 9.33 23.72 -11.85
C PHE A 442 9.54 23.05 -13.21
N ASN A 443 10.43 23.62 -14.03
CA ASN A 443 10.72 23.11 -15.36
C ASN A 443 11.66 21.89 -15.39
N THR A 444 12.37 21.54 -14.31
CA THR A 444 13.43 20.50 -14.33
C THR A 444 13.09 19.22 -13.54
N TRP A 445 12.19 19.29 -12.54
CA TRP A 445 11.81 18.12 -11.75
C TRP A 445 10.30 18.07 -11.51
N ASP A 446 9.70 16.89 -11.73
CA ASP A 446 8.29 16.65 -11.38
C ASP A 446 8.15 16.48 -9.85
N GLU A 447 7.08 17.04 -9.26
CA GLU A 447 6.85 17.01 -7.81
C GLU A 447 6.88 15.59 -7.21
N ASP A 448 6.45 14.58 -7.96
CA ASP A 448 6.39 13.20 -7.50
C ASP A 448 7.76 12.52 -7.56
N SER A 449 8.58 12.81 -8.57
CA SER A 449 9.97 12.33 -8.67
C SER A 449 10.80 12.87 -7.50
N VAL A 450 10.56 14.13 -7.17
CA VAL A 450 11.06 14.85 -6.00
C VAL A 450 10.65 14.15 -4.70
N ALA A 451 9.40 13.71 -4.57
CA ALA A 451 8.92 13.00 -3.39
C ALA A 451 9.55 11.62 -3.23
N ILE A 452 9.68 10.86 -4.32
CA ILE A 452 10.33 9.55 -4.36
C ILE A 452 11.80 9.67 -3.95
N LEU A 453 12.51 10.71 -4.43
CA LEU A 453 13.89 10.97 -4.02
C LEU A 453 14.00 11.27 -2.52
N LEU A 454 13.11 12.12 -1.98
CA LEU A 454 13.10 12.42 -0.53
C LEU A 454 12.82 11.18 0.30
N LEU A 455 11.88 10.35 -0.12
CA LEU A 455 11.61 9.07 0.53
C LEU A 455 12.83 8.15 0.52
N GLY A 456 13.59 8.12 -0.59
CA GLY A 456 14.86 7.40 -0.66
C GLY A 456 15.90 7.91 0.35
N ILE A 457 16.05 9.23 0.47
CA ILE A 457 16.96 9.85 1.45
C ILE A 457 16.50 9.56 2.89
N MET A 458 15.21 9.71 3.18
CA MET A 458 14.64 9.39 4.49
C MET A 458 14.83 7.91 4.81
N ALA A 459 14.58 7.01 3.87
CA ALA A 459 14.81 5.58 4.05
C ALA A 459 16.28 5.28 4.33
N ALA A 460 17.22 5.93 3.62
CA ALA A 460 18.66 5.77 3.86
C ALA A 460 19.05 6.13 5.30
N ILE A 461 18.57 7.27 5.79
CA ILE A 461 18.81 7.74 7.16
C ILE A 461 18.28 6.73 8.17
N PHE A 462 17.03 6.28 8.00
CA PHE A 462 16.39 5.32 8.91
C PHE A 462 17.04 3.93 8.88
N THR A 463 17.45 3.44 7.71
CA THR A 463 18.22 2.20 7.62
C THR A 463 19.58 2.30 8.29
N GLY A 464 20.24 3.47 8.20
CA GLY A 464 21.48 3.74 8.92
C GLY A 464 21.28 3.75 10.44
N ILE A 465 20.22 4.40 10.93
CA ILE A 465 19.87 4.43 12.35
C ILE A 465 19.49 3.03 12.86
N GLY A 466 18.78 2.23 12.08
CA GLY A 466 18.44 0.84 12.43
C GLY A 466 19.62 -0.11 12.51
N ALA A 467 20.76 0.23 11.91
CA ALA A 467 22.01 -0.53 12.08
C ALA A 467 22.73 -0.18 13.40
N ILE A 468 22.34 0.91 14.08
CA ILE A 468 22.89 1.29 15.38
C ILE A 468 22.11 0.49 16.43
N ALA A 469 22.74 -0.55 16.99
CA ALA A 469 22.18 -1.31 18.10
C ALA A 469 22.18 -0.44 19.37
N ILE A 470 21.08 0.26 19.63
CA ILE A 470 20.89 1.12 20.80
C ILE A 470 20.26 0.33 21.98
N PHE A 471 19.78 -0.89 21.74
CA PHE A 471 19.14 -1.76 22.73
C PHE A 471 19.73 -3.16 22.74
#